data_AF-A0AAU0H9Y5-F1
#
_entry.id   AF-A0AAU0H9Y5-F1
#
_cell.length_a   1.000
_cell.length_b   1.000
_cell.length_c   1.000
_cell.angle_alpha   90.00
_cell.angle_beta   90.00
_cell.angle_gamma   90.00
#
_symmetry.space_group_name_H-M   'P 1'
#
loop_
_entity.id
_entity.type
_entity.pdbx_description
1 polymer ?
#
loop_
_entity_poly.entity_id
_entity_poly.type
_entity_poly.pdbx_seq_one_letter_code
_entity_poly.pdbx_strand_id
1 'polypeptide(L)'
;MDALRTAATGMAAQQTRVDVIANNISNMSTTAYAPRKAVFADLIYRTEVNPGAISSTNGTVVPTGIQIGLGVQTSAVTMDIGQGALRQTGNDLDLAVQGRGFFEITLPNGEPAYTRDGKFEVDPDGQVVTSTGFPLADGLTVPQDARKVSISPDGEVYAYFDDAVDGQSIGNINLVSFVNERGLEALGNNLYRQTTASGEPLTGQPGNEGLGLLEQGYLEESGVDVVSEIADLIEAQRGYELNSKVLSAADEMYAAATRIR
;
A
#
# COMPACT_ATOMS: atom_id res chain seq x y z
N MET A 1 34.39 8.64 -12.36
CA MET A 1 33.58 7.79 -13.25
C MET A 1 32.13 7.95 -12.90
N ASP A 2 31.41 8.73 -13.71
CA ASP A 2 29.98 8.91 -13.53
C ASP A 2 29.22 7.59 -13.82
N ALA A 3 29.75 6.72 -14.70
CA ALA A 3 29.19 5.41 -14.99
C ALA A 3 29.06 4.48 -13.77
N LEU A 4 30.06 4.44 -12.87
CA LEU A 4 29.99 3.63 -11.64
C LEU A 4 28.91 4.15 -10.68
N ARG A 5 28.76 5.48 -10.56
CA ARG A 5 27.74 6.10 -9.71
C ARG A 5 26.34 5.85 -10.27
N THR A 6 26.16 6.04 -11.58
CA THR A 6 24.91 5.75 -12.28
C THR A 6 24.51 4.28 -12.09
N ALA A 7 25.44 3.33 -12.31
CA ALA A 7 25.19 1.90 -12.09
C ALA A 7 24.85 1.57 -10.62
N ALA A 8 25.56 2.17 -9.66
CA ALA A 8 25.29 1.97 -8.24
C ALA A 8 23.90 2.46 -7.82
N THR A 9 23.48 3.65 -8.29
CA THR A 9 22.13 4.16 -8.03
C THR A 9 21.04 3.31 -8.70
N GLY A 10 21.31 2.78 -9.90
CA GLY A 10 20.45 1.81 -10.57
C GLY A 10 20.31 0.51 -9.78
N MET A 11 21.40 -0.06 -9.26
CA MET A 11 21.34 -1.25 -8.40
C MET A 11 20.53 -1.01 -7.13
N ALA A 12 20.73 0.13 -6.47
CA ALA A 12 19.98 0.48 -5.26
C ALA A 12 18.47 0.60 -5.54
N ALA A 13 18.08 1.24 -6.64
CA ALA A 13 16.69 1.34 -7.07
C ALA A 13 16.08 -0.05 -7.35
N GLN A 14 16.80 -0.92 -8.07
CA GLN A 14 16.33 -2.29 -8.32
C GLN A 14 16.23 -3.13 -7.05
N GLN A 15 17.16 -2.96 -6.10
CA GLN A 15 17.07 -3.61 -4.78
C GLN A 15 15.79 -3.19 -4.06
N THR A 16 15.47 -1.90 -4.01
CA THR A 16 14.21 -1.43 -3.42
C THR A 16 12.98 -2.00 -4.14
N ARG A 17 13.02 -2.10 -5.48
CA ARG A 17 11.95 -2.75 -6.26
C ARG A 17 11.76 -4.21 -5.83
N VAL A 18 12.86 -4.96 -5.72
CA VAL A 18 12.85 -6.36 -5.26
C VAL A 18 12.27 -6.48 -3.84
N ASP A 19 12.69 -5.62 -2.91
CA ASP A 19 12.23 -5.65 -1.52
C ASP A 19 10.72 -5.38 -1.42
N VAL A 20 10.21 -4.42 -2.19
CA VAL A 20 8.77 -4.08 -2.23
C VAL A 20 7.95 -5.23 -2.82
N ILE A 21 8.39 -5.82 -3.94
CA ILE A 21 7.70 -6.95 -4.57
C ILE A 21 7.72 -8.18 -3.65
N ALA A 22 8.85 -8.46 -3.02
CA ALA A 22 8.95 -9.57 -2.06
C ALA A 22 7.99 -9.38 -0.88
N ASN A 23 7.80 -8.14 -0.41
CA ASN A 23 6.84 -7.82 0.63
C ASN A 23 5.39 -8.02 0.15
N ASN A 24 5.06 -7.63 -1.08
CA ASN A 24 3.73 -7.86 -1.66
C ASN A 24 3.42 -9.35 -1.78
N ILE A 25 4.34 -10.14 -2.35
CA ILE A 25 4.19 -11.61 -2.48
C ILE A 25 3.98 -12.24 -1.10
N SER A 26 4.73 -11.81 -0.08
CA SER A 26 4.59 -12.33 1.28
C SER A 26 3.21 -12.05 1.90
N ASN A 27 2.56 -10.96 1.48
CA ASN A 27 1.24 -10.54 1.96
C ASN A 27 0.10 -10.93 1.01
N MET A 28 0.30 -11.87 0.08
CA MET A 28 -0.75 -12.34 -0.84
C MET A 28 -1.95 -12.98 -0.14
N SER A 29 -1.76 -13.52 1.07
CA SER A 29 -2.83 -14.17 1.85
C SER A 29 -3.33 -13.30 3.00
N THR A 30 -2.77 -12.10 3.17
CA THR A 30 -3.22 -11.13 4.17
C THR A 30 -4.54 -10.51 3.71
N THR A 31 -5.55 -10.53 4.56
CA THR A 31 -6.86 -9.95 4.28
C THR A 31 -6.75 -8.44 4.08
N ALA A 32 -7.42 -7.94 3.04
CA ALA A 32 -7.45 -6.53 2.66
C ALA A 32 -6.07 -5.85 2.60
N TYR A 33 -5.02 -6.58 2.20
CA TYR A 33 -3.71 -6.00 1.99
C TYR A 33 -3.66 -5.23 0.66
N ALA A 34 -3.21 -3.98 0.73
CA ALA A 34 -3.03 -3.12 -0.43
C ALA A 34 -1.56 -3.18 -0.91
N PRO A 35 -1.29 -3.65 -2.14
CA PRO A 35 0.06 -3.77 -2.66
C PRO A 35 0.78 -2.43 -2.73
N ARG A 36 2.10 -2.44 -2.55
CA ARG A 36 2.93 -1.24 -2.65
C ARG A 36 3.74 -1.25 -3.95
N LYS A 37 3.97 -0.06 -4.51
CA LYS A 37 4.77 0.14 -5.72
C LYS A 37 5.88 1.15 -5.46
N ALA A 38 7.10 0.79 -5.84
CA ALA A 38 8.24 1.69 -5.82
C ALA A 38 8.21 2.61 -7.05
N VAL A 39 8.28 3.91 -6.83
CA VAL A 39 8.33 4.95 -7.87
C VAL A 39 9.72 5.54 -7.92
N PHE A 40 10.26 5.69 -9.12
CA PHE A 40 11.63 6.16 -9.36
C PHE A 40 11.62 7.50 -10.10
N ALA A 41 12.61 8.33 -9.81
CA ALA A 41 12.86 9.59 -10.50
C ALA A 41 14.32 9.65 -10.97
N ASP A 42 14.57 10.25 -12.12
CA ASP A 42 15.93 10.49 -12.60
C ASP A 42 16.64 11.55 -11.75
N LEU A 43 17.97 11.44 -11.70
CA LEU A 43 18.83 12.41 -11.02
C LEU A 43 19.22 13.55 -11.95
N ILE A 44 19.69 14.66 -11.36
CA ILE A 44 20.13 15.87 -12.07
C ILE A 44 21.07 15.53 -13.22
N TYR A 45 20.95 16.26 -14.32
CA TYR A 45 21.80 16.11 -15.49
C TYR A 45 23.05 17.01 -15.37
N ARG A 46 24.24 16.47 -15.65
CA ARG A 46 25.44 17.29 -15.86
C ARG A 46 25.45 17.75 -17.31
N THR A 47 25.44 19.07 -17.51
CA THR A 47 25.54 19.66 -18.85
C THR A 47 27.00 20.02 -19.12
N GLU A 48 27.63 19.32 -20.07
CA GLU A 48 29.00 19.62 -20.49
C GLU A 48 29.05 20.68 -21.59
N VAL A 49 28.06 20.67 -22.48
CA VAL A 49 27.88 21.69 -23.51
C VAL A 49 26.41 22.08 -23.53
N ASN A 50 26.12 23.34 -23.24
CA ASN A 50 24.77 23.86 -23.37
C ASN A 50 24.34 23.78 -24.84
N PRO A 51 23.12 23.29 -25.15
CA PRO A 51 22.57 23.40 -26.50
C PRO A 51 22.61 24.87 -26.93
N GLY A 52 23.20 25.16 -28.09
CA GLY A 52 23.37 26.53 -28.58
C GLY A 52 24.67 27.24 -28.17
N ALA A 53 25.61 26.56 -27.50
CA ALA A 53 26.94 27.13 -27.23
C ALA A 53 27.71 27.38 -28.53
N ILE A 54 28.37 28.54 -28.63
CA ILE A 54 29.22 28.91 -29.77
C ILE A 54 30.56 28.22 -29.61
N SER A 55 30.86 27.24 -30.46
CA SER A 55 32.16 26.56 -30.47
C SER A 55 32.95 27.03 -31.67
N SER A 56 34.04 27.75 -31.39
CA SER A 56 35.03 28.38 -32.29
C SER A 56 34.84 29.88 -32.62
N THR A 57 35.99 30.52 -32.88
CA THR A 57 36.16 31.88 -33.43
C THR A 57 35.42 32.13 -34.75
N ASN A 58 34.83 31.10 -35.37
CA ASN A 58 34.06 31.17 -36.62
C ASN A 58 32.53 31.08 -36.46
N GLY A 59 31.99 31.14 -35.24
CA GLY A 59 30.55 31.33 -35.02
C GLY A 59 29.66 30.10 -35.27
N THR A 60 30.24 28.89 -35.31
CA THR A 60 29.47 27.64 -35.41
C THR A 60 28.75 27.33 -34.10
N VAL A 61 27.43 27.23 -34.17
CA VAL A 61 26.55 26.88 -33.04
C VAL A 61 26.50 25.37 -32.89
N VAL A 62 26.74 24.85 -31.68
CA VAL A 62 26.55 23.42 -31.39
C VAL A 62 25.03 23.12 -31.33
N PRO A 63 24.47 22.33 -32.26
CA PRO A 63 23.01 22.16 -32.37
C PRO A 63 22.42 21.27 -31.26
N THR A 64 23.22 20.34 -30.72
CA THR A 64 22.81 19.40 -29.68
C THR A 64 23.79 19.51 -28.51
N GLY A 65 23.31 19.94 -27.34
CA GLY A 65 24.11 19.94 -26.13
C GLY A 65 24.48 18.53 -25.65
N ILE A 66 25.48 18.43 -24.80
CA ILE A 66 25.86 17.16 -24.14
C ILE A 66 25.32 17.23 -22.72
N GLN A 67 24.29 16.42 -22.43
CA GLN A 67 23.71 16.25 -21.10
C GLN A 67 23.82 14.78 -20.69
N ILE A 68 24.45 14.53 -19.55
CA ILE A 68 24.66 13.20 -19.00
C ILE A 68 23.84 13.07 -17.71
N GLY A 69 22.91 12.11 -17.68
CA GLY A 69 22.10 11.82 -16.50
C GLY A 69 22.94 11.17 -15.39
N LEU A 70 22.77 11.61 -14.14
CA LEU A 70 23.56 11.15 -13.00
C LEU A 70 22.98 9.91 -12.30
N GLY A 71 21.97 9.25 -12.89
CA GLY A 71 21.36 8.04 -12.36
C GLY A 71 19.89 8.19 -11.99
N VAL A 72 19.45 7.39 -11.02
CA VAL A 72 18.05 7.26 -10.59
C VAL A 72 17.97 7.22 -9.07
N GLN A 73 16.88 7.69 -8.48
CA GLN A 73 16.60 7.54 -7.06
C GLN A 73 15.18 7.03 -6.83
N THR A 74 14.97 6.32 -5.73
CA THR A 74 13.63 5.97 -5.26
C THR A 74 12.95 7.23 -4.75
N SER A 75 11.88 7.65 -5.44
CA SER A 75 11.12 8.85 -5.09
C SER A 75 10.10 8.57 -3.99
N ALA A 76 9.41 7.44 -4.06
CA ALA A 76 8.39 7.05 -3.08
C ALA A 76 8.11 5.54 -3.16
N VAL A 77 7.56 5.00 -2.07
CA VAL A 77 6.86 3.71 -2.09
C VAL A 77 5.40 4.02 -1.78
N THR A 78 4.53 3.93 -2.78
CA THR A 78 3.11 4.27 -2.64
C THR A 78 2.28 3.01 -2.52
N MET A 79 1.20 3.11 -1.75
CA MET A 79 0.14 2.12 -1.75
C MET A 79 -0.67 2.21 -3.04
N ASP A 80 -1.03 1.05 -3.59
CA ASP A 80 -1.98 0.92 -4.68
C ASP A 80 -3.32 0.46 -4.11
N ILE A 81 -4.31 1.33 -4.23
CA ILE A 81 -5.59 1.19 -3.53
C ILE A 81 -6.60 0.74 -4.56
N GLY A 82 -6.65 -0.59 -4.72
CA GLY A 82 -7.63 -1.31 -5.50
C GLY A 82 -8.42 -2.25 -4.60
N GLN A 83 -9.66 -2.50 -4.96
CA GLN A 83 -10.51 -3.49 -4.30
C GLN A 83 -9.99 -4.89 -4.62
N GLY A 84 -9.68 -5.69 -3.59
CA GLY A 84 -9.40 -7.11 -3.73
C GLY A 84 -10.66 -7.93 -4.04
N ALA A 85 -10.48 -9.18 -4.48
CA ALA A 85 -11.62 -10.08 -4.64
C ALA A 85 -12.30 -10.34 -3.29
N LEU A 86 -13.63 -10.50 -3.29
CA LEU A 86 -14.37 -10.85 -2.07
C LEU A 86 -14.48 -12.36 -1.95
N ARG A 87 -13.98 -12.91 -0.84
CA ARG A 87 -14.07 -14.34 -0.53
C ARG A 87 -15.12 -14.58 0.53
N GLN A 88 -16.11 -15.41 0.21
CA GLN A 88 -17.12 -15.83 1.17
C GLN A 88 -16.48 -16.73 2.25
N THR A 89 -16.66 -16.36 3.51
CA THR A 89 -16.20 -17.15 4.67
C THR A 89 -17.35 -17.86 5.37
N GLY A 90 -18.54 -17.25 5.36
CA GLY A 90 -19.73 -17.75 6.05
C GLY A 90 -19.76 -17.48 7.56
N ASN A 91 -18.82 -16.69 8.10
CA ASN A 91 -18.87 -16.24 9.49
C ASN A 91 -19.69 -14.96 9.60
N ASP A 92 -20.52 -14.85 10.63
CA ASP A 92 -21.41 -13.69 10.80
C ASP A 92 -20.66 -12.38 11.11
N LEU A 93 -19.43 -12.44 11.65
CA LEU A 93 -18.63 -11.28 12.02
C LEU A 93 -17.53 -10.93 11.01
N ASP A 94 -17.38 -11.74 9.97
CA ASP A 94 -16.50 -11.40 8.86
C ASP A 94 -17.21 -10.36 7.99
N LEU A 95 -16.59 -9.20 7.84
CA LEU A 95 -17.11 -8.08 7.07
C LEU A 95 -16.15 -7.74 5.94
N ALA A 96 -16.69 -7.42 4.78
CA ALA A 96 -15.93 -6.80 3.71
C ALA A 96 -16.56 -5.46 3.32
N VAL A 97 -15.71 -4.50 2.97
CA VAL A 97 -16.15 -3.23 2.41
C VAL A 97 -16.13 -3.35 0.90
N GLN A 98 -17.29 -3.25 0.26
CA GLN A 98 -17.40 -3.15 -1.19
C GLN A 98 -17.37 -1.69 -1.61
N GLY A 99 -16.22 -1.20 -2.05
CA GLY A 99 -16.02 0.19 -2.47
C GLY A 99 -14.92 0.88 -1.66
N ARG A 100 -15.13 2.15 -1.31
CA ARG A 100 -14.17 2.94 -0.52
C ARG A 100 -14.60 3.01 0.93
N GLY A 101 -13.65 2.94 1.85
CA GLY A 101 -13.93 3.00 3.28
C GLY A 101 -12.96 2.14 4.07
N PHE A 102 -12.75 2.55 5.31
CA PHE A 102 -11.97 1.85 6.31
C PHE A 102 -12.81 1.72 7.58
N PHE A 103 -12.63 0.64 8.30
CA PHE A 103 -13.11 0.48 9.67
C PHE A 103 -12.22 1.30 10.60
N GLU A 104 -12.85 2.03 11.53
CA GLU A 104 -12.15 2.75 12.59
C GLU A 104 -12.03 1.86 13.82
N ILE A 105 -10.81 1.71 14.34
CA ILE A 105 -10.50 0.94 15.54
C ILE A 105 -9.84 1.85 16.57
N THR A 106 -10.00 1.52 17.84
CA THR A 106 -9.35 2.25 18.93
C THR A 106 -8.11 1.50 19.38
N LEU A 107 -6.94 2.12 19.25
CA LEU A 107 -5.68 1.56 19.77
C LEU A 107 -5.66 1.57 21.30
N PRO A 108 -4.79 0.79 21.96
CA PRO A 108 -4.70 0.75 23.42
C PRO A 108 -4.28 2.08 24.06
N ASN A 109 -3.65 2.97 23.28
CA ASN A 109 -3.30 4.33 23.69
C ASN A 109 -4.48 5.33 23.58
N GLY A 110 -5.63 4.89 23.06
CA GLY A 110 -6.81 5.71 22.82
C GLY A 110 -6.79 6.49 21.49
N GLU A 111 -5.77 6.30 20.64
CA GLU A 111 -5.73 6.91 19.31
C GLU A 111 -6.57 6.11 18.30
N PRO A 112 -7.24 6.77 17.35
CA PRO A 112 -7.92 6.08 16.26
C PRO A 112 -6.90 5.51 15.27
N ALA A 113 -7.13 4.29 14.83
CA ALA A 113 -6.46 3.69 13.69
C ALA A 113 -7.50 3.13 12.71
N TYR A 114 -7.08 2.95 11.47
CA TYR A 114 -7.97 2.60 10.37
C TYR A 114 -7.52 1.27 9.77
N THR A 115 -8.46 0.39 9.44
CA THR A 115 -8.15 -0.89 8.82
C THR A 115 -9.19 -1.22 7.77
N ARG A 116 -8.79 -2.01 6.78
CA ARG A 116 -9.72 -2.60 5.81
C ARG A 116 -9.90 -4.09 6.05
N ASP A 117 -9.13 -4.66 6.97
CA ASP A 117 -9.32 -6.03 7.45
C ASP A 117 -10.61 -6.07 8.27
N GLY A 118 -11.60 -6.81 7.77
CA GLY A 118 -12.88 -7.00 8.46
C GLY A 118 -13.02 -8.38 9.11
N LYS A 119 -11.89 -9.02 9.45
CA LYS A 119 -11.90 -10.19 10.33
C LYS A 119 -12.05 -9.73 11.79
N PHE A 120 -13.28 -9.78 12.28
CA PHE A 120 -13.62 -9.43 13.65
C PHE A 120 -13.99 -10.64 14.49
N GLU A 121 -13.69 -10.57 15.79
CA GLU A 121 -13.98 -11.58 16.79
C GLU A 121 -14.65 -10.88 18.00
N VAL A 122 -15.33 -11.64 18.86
CA VAL A 122 -15.95 -11.09 20.08
C VAL A 122 -15.07 -11.39 21.27
N ASP A 123 -14.81 -10.38 22.09
CA ASP A 123 -14.07 -10.53 23.33
C ASP A 123 -14.95 -11.05 24.50
N PRO A 124 -14.38 -11.39 25.67
CA PRO A 124 -15.17 -11.86 26.82
C PRO A 124 -16.20 -10.86 27.36
N ASP A 125 -15.98 -9.56 27.12
CA ASP A 125 -16.88 -8.47 27.53
C ASP A 125 -18.00 -8.24 26.49
N GLY A 126 -17.99 -8.98 25.39
CA GLY A 126 -18.97 -8.90 24.31
C GLY A 126 -18.62 -7.84 23.25
N GLN A 127 -17.46 -7.19 23.31
CA GLN A 127 -17.08 -6.18 22.33
C GLN A 127 -16.55 -6.82 21.05
N VAL A 128 -16.85 -6.19 19.92
CA VAL A 128 -16.29 -6.59 18.63
C VAL A 128 -14.86 -6.04 18.50
N VAL A 129 -13.90 -6.95 18.44
CA VAL A 129 -12.47 -6.66 18.38
C VAL A 129 -11.84 -7.23 17.11
N THR A 130 -10.75 -6.64 16.65
CA THR A 130 -9.92 -7.23 15.58
C THR A 130 -9.22 -8.49 16.06
N SER A 131 -8.60 -9.24 15.15
CA SER A 131 -7.71 -10.37 15.49
C SER A 131 -6.54 -10.02 16.43
N THR A 132 -6.20 -8.74 16.56
CA THR A 132 -5.17 -8.24 17.50
C THR A 132 -5.77 -7.77 18.84
N GLY A 133 -7.08 -7.86 19.03
CA GLY A 133 -7.78 -7.45 20.25
C GLY A 133 -8.06 -5.95 20.34
N PHE A 134 -8.09 -5.22 19.23
CA PHE A 134 -8.45 -3.79 19.25
C PHE A 134 -9.95 -3.62 19.00
N PRO A 135 -10.68 -2.91 19.86
CA PRO A 135 -12.11 -2.71 19.69
C PRO A 135 -12.42 -1.78 18.52
N LEU A 136 -13.54 -2.05 17.85
CA LEU A 136 -14.12 -1.15 16.87
C LEU A 136 -14.56 0.16 17.54
N ALA A 137 -14.27 1.31 16.93
CA ALA A 137 -14.51 2.62 17.53
C ALA A 137 -15.99 2.90 17.84
N ASP A 138 -16.90 2.32 17.06
CA ASP A 138 -18.35 2.46 17.28
C ASP A 138 -18.85 1.76 18.56
N GLY A 139 -17.98 1.05 19.30
CA GLY A 139 -18.31 0.48 20.61
C GLY A 139 -19.37 -0.62 20.56
N LEU A 140 -19.39 -1.38 19.45
CA LEU A 140 -20.37 -2.43 19.21
C LEU A 140 -20.19 -3.57 20.23
N THR A 141 -21.20 -3.78 21.06
CA THR A 141 -21.24 -4.86 22.05
C THR A 141 -22.32 -5.87 21.66
N VAL A 142 -21.89 -7.10 21.37
CA VAL A 142 -22.75 -8.24 21.09
C VAL A 142 -23.12 -8.92 22.41
N PRO A 143 -24.41 -8.95 22.79
CA PRO A 143 -24.83 -9.63 24.01
C PRO A 143 -24.56 -11.14 23.93
N GLN A 144 -24.16 -11.77 25.05
CA GLN A 144 -23.82 -13.20 25.08
C GLN A 144 -25.01 -14.12 24.77
N ASP A 145 -26.24 -13.63 24.95
CA ASP A 145 -27.46 -14.37 24.65
C ASP A 145 -27.83 -14.33 23.15
N ALA A 146 -27.08 -13.58 22.34
CA ALA A 146 -27.34 -13.46 20.90
C ALA A 146 -26.96 -14.76 20.18
N ARG A 147 -27.94 -15.36 19.50
CA ARG A 147 -27.75 -16.58 18.72
C ARG A 147 -27.14 -16.31 17.35
N LYS A 148 -27.51 -15.17 16.74
CA LYS A 148 -27.04 -14.76 15.43
C LYS A 148 -26.93 -13.24 15.36
N VAL A 149 -25.89 -12.76 14.71
CA VAL A 149 -25.72 -11.34 14.36
C VAL A 149 -25.97 -11.19 12.86
N SER A 150 -26.77 -10.22 12.46
CA SER A 150 -26.98 -9.84 11.06
C SER A 150 -26.57 -8.40 10.88
N ILE A 151 -25.76 -8.13 9.86
CA ILE A 151 -25.25 -6.79 9.58
C ILE A 151 -25.82 -6.39 8.24
N SER A 152 -26.56 -5.29 8.23
CA SER A 152 -27.14 -4.74 7.00
C SER A 152 -26.06 -4.04 6.17
N PRO A 153 -26.22 -3.94 4.84
CA PRO A 153 -25.26 -3.24 3.98
C PRO A 153 -25.03 -1.78 4.35
N ASP A 154 -26.02 -1.16 5.00
CA ASP A 154 -26.00 0.23 5.49
C ASP A 154 -25.28 0.39 6.84
N GLY A 155 -24.72 -0.69 7.40
CA GLY A 155 -23.96 -0.66 8.66
C GLY A 155 -24.77 -0.97 9.92
N GLU A 156 -26.09 -1.11 9.83
CA GLU A 156 -26.91 -1.44 11.00
C GLU A 156 -26.74 -2.89 11.43
N VAL A 157 -26.47 -3.11 12.72
CA VAL A 157 -26.21 -4.41 13.31
C VAL A 157 -27.41 -4.84 14.16
N TYR A 158 -27.95 -6.01 13.81
CA TYR A 158 -29.08 -6.63 14.49
C TYR A 158 -28.65 -7.93 15.17
N ALA A 159 -29.03 -8.12 16.43
CA ALA A 159 -28.87 -9.37 17.16
C ALA A 159 -30.22 -10.09 17.26
N TYR A 160 -30.20 -11.41 17.03
CA TYR A 160 -31.36 -12.29 17.19
C TYR A 160 -31.19 -13.16 18.44
N PHE A 161 -32.24 -13.22 19.24
CA PHE A 161 -32.30 -13.98 20.50
C PHE A 161 -33.29 -15.15 20.37
N ASP A 162 -33.18 -16.17 21.21
CA ASP A 162 -34.11 -17.30 21.19
C ASP A 162 -35.53 -16.92 21.66
N ASP A 163 -35.66 -15.86 22.47
CA ASP A 163 -36.93 -15.41 23.08
C ASP A 163 -37.72 -14.42 22.21
N ALA A 164 -37.15 -13.94 21.10
CA ALA A 164 -37.75 -12.93 20.24
C ALA A 164 -37.58 -13.27 18.75
N VAL A 165 -38.67 -13.15 17.98
CA VAL A 165 -38.66 -13.40 16.52
C VAL A 165 -38.05 -12.22 15.75
N ASP A 166 -38.20 -11.01 16.28
CA ASP A 166 -37.66 -9.79 15.67
C ASP A 166 -36.23 -9.52 16.18
N GLY A 167 -35.33 -9.16 15.26
CA GLY A 167 -33.97 -8.77 15.61
C GLY A 167 -33.93 -7.42 16.33
N GLN A 168 -33.14 -7.31 17.39
CA GLN A 168 -32.92 -6.05 18.09
C GLN A 168 -31.69 -5.34 17.52
N SER A 169 -31.80 -4.06 17.20
CA SER A 169 -30.66 -3.24 16.79
C SER A 169 -29.69 -3.05 17.97
N ILE A 170 -28.44 -3.47 17.82
CA ILE A 170 -27.38 -3.36 18.83
C ILE A 170 -26.40 -2.22 18.54
N GLY A 171 -26.41 -1.66 17.33
CA GLY A 171 -25.59 -0.52 16.96
C GLY A 171 -25.45 -0.35 15.45
N ASN A 172 -24.61 0.58 15.04
CA ASN A 172 -24.24 0.81 13.64
C ASN A 172 -22.72 0.84 13.50
N ILE A 173 -22.22 0.30 12.39
CA ILE A 173 -20.82 0.36 11.98
C ILE A 173 -20.69 1.49 10.96
N ASN A 174 -19.86 2.47 11.27
CA ASN A 174 -19.51 3.54 10.35
C ASN A 174 -18.24 3.21 9.58
N LEU A 175 -18.12 3.79 8.39
CA LEU A 175 -16.90 3.75 7.61
C LEU A 175 -16.24 5.12 7.58
N VAL A 176 -14.92 5.10 7.50
CA VAL A 176 -14.11 6.30 7.35
C VAL A 176 -13.50 6.34 5.96
N SER A 177 -13.61 7.49 5.30
CA SER A 177 -12.88 7.76 4.06
C SER A 177 -11.89 8.90 4.26
N PHE A 178 -10.89 8.94 3.38
CA PHE A 178 -9.89 9.99 3.34
C PHE A 178 -9.89 10.65 1.96
N VAL A 179 -9.59 11.95 1.93
CA VAL A 179 -9.40 12.66 0.66
C VAL A 179 -8.22 12.08 -0.12
N ASN A 180 -7.15 11.69 0.59
CA ASN A 180 -5.98 11.06 0.01
C ASN A 180 -5.55 9.83 0.81
N GLU A 181 -6.09 8.67 0.46
CA GLU A 181 -5.81 7.40 1.13
C GLU A 181 -4.31 6.98 1.01
N ARG A 182 -3.58 7.46 -0.01
CA ARG A 182 -2.14 7.21 -0.17
C ARG A 182 -1.28 7.95 0.87
N GLY A 183 -1.85 8.96 1.52
CA GLY A 183 -1.19 9.71 2.59
C GLY A 183 -1.23 9.01 3.94
N LEU A 184 -1.92 7.87 4.06
CA LEU A 184 -2.00 7.12 5.30
C LEU A 184 -0.66 6.48 5.66
N GLU A 185 -0.31 6.53 6.94
CA GLU A 185 0.89 5.90 7.48
C GLU A 185 0.54 4.49 7.96
N ALA A 186 1.25 3.46 7.50
CA ALA A 186 1.04 2.10 7.96
C ALA A 186 1.75 1.87 9.31
N LEU A 187 0.99 1.50 10.35
CA LEU A 187 1.50 1.16 11.69
C LEU A 187 1.93 -0.31 11.81
N GLY A 188 1.59 -1.14 10.82
CA GLY A 188 1.71 -2.60 10.88
C GLY A 188 0.36 -3.28 11.20
N ASN A 189 0.29 -4.60 11.09
CA ASN A 189 -0.95 -5.38 11.31
C ASN A 189 -2.14 -4.93 10.45
N ASN A 190 -1.89 -4.45 9.23
CA ASN A 190 -2.87 -3.82 8.35
C ASN A 190 -3.59 -2.57 8.93
N LEU A 191 -2.98 -1.93 9.93
CA LEU A 191 -3.47 -0.70 10.53
C LEU A 191 -2.82 0.53 9.91
N TYR A 192 -3.62 1.58 9.77
CA TYR A 192 -3.28 2.85 9.19
C TYR A 192 -3.53 3.99 10.18
N ARG A 193 -2.68 5.00 10.15
CA ARG A 193 -2.83 6.24 10.91
C ARG A 193 -2.98 7.41 9.95
N GLN A 194 -3.83 8.35 10.34
CA GLN A 194 -3.97 9.60 9.59
C GLN A 194 -2.69 10.44 9.67
N THR A 195 -2.41 11.16 8.59
CA THR A 195 -1.32 12.13 8.53
C THR A 195 -1.84 13.44 7.95
N THR A 196 -1.03 14.49 8.01
CA THR A 196 -1.34 15.75 7.32
C THR A 196 -1.54 15.56 5.81
N ALA A 197 -0.94 14.52 5.21
CA ALA A 197 -1.06 14.22 3.79
C ALA A 197 -2.34 13.44 3.42
N SER A 198 -2.96 12.73 4.38
CA SER A 198 -4.22 12.01 4.13
C SER A 198 -5.45 12.93 4.17
N GLY A 199 -5.34 14.04 4.89
CA GLY A 199 -6.46 14.88 5.27
C GLY A 199 -7.19 14.32 6.50
N GLU A 200 -8.21 15.06 6.95
CA GLU A 200 -9.07 14.67 8.06
C GLU A 200 -9.95 13.46 7.70
N PRO A 201 -10.25 12.57 8.67
CA PRO A 201 -11.14 11.45 8.47
C PRO A 201 -12.58 11.92 8.25
N LEU A 202 -13.23 11.39 7.22
CA LEU A 202 -14.65 11.60 6.95
C LEU A 202 -15.41 10.33 7.33
N THR A 203 -15.95 10.32 8.55
CA THR A 203 -16.78 9.23 9.07
C THR A 203 -18.23 9.38 8.58
N GLY A 204 -18.79 8.30 8.05
CA GLY A 204 -20.16 8.26 7.55
C GLY A 204 -20.73 6.85 7.52
N GLN A 205 -22.03 6.76 7.26
CA GLN A 205 -22.70 5.47 7.08
C GLN A 205 -22.27 4.83 5.76
N PRO A 206 -22.08 3.49 5.72
CA PRO A 206 -21.93 2.75 4.48
C PRO A 206 -23.00 3.11 3.44
N GLY A 207 -22.61 3.21 2.17
CA GLY A 207 -23.50 3.56 1.05
C GLY A 207 -23.82 5.06 0.91
N ASN A 208 -23.49 5.89 1.89
CA ASN A 208 -23.65 7.35 1.83
C ASN A 208 -22.34 8.07 1.47
N GLU A 209 -22.45 9.26 0.87
CA GLU A 209 -21.29 10.14 0.57
C GLU A 209 -20.16 9.51 -0.26
N GLY A 210 -20.45 8.46 -1.04
CA GLY A 210 -19.47 7.74 -1.85
C GLY A 210 -18.67 6.68 -1.08
N LEU A 211 -19.06 6.38 0.16
CA LEU A 211 -18.61 5.21 0.92
C LEU A 211 -19.18 3.92 0.31
N GLY A 212 -18.42 2.85 0.45
CA GLY A 212 -18.81 1.51 0.07
C GLY A 212 -19.91 0.93 0.94
N LEU A 213 -20.45 -0.20 0.50
CA LEU A 213 -21.42 -0.99 1.27
C LEU A 213 -20.69 -2.05 2.09
N LEU A 214 -21.29 -2.48 3.19
CA LEU A 214 -20.81 -3.63 3.94
C LEU A 214 -21.41 -4.93 3.38
N GLU A 215 -20.57 -5.93 3.22
CA GLU A 215 -20.97 -7.28 2.85
C GLU A 215 -20.63 -8.24 3.99
N GLN A 216 -21.66 -8.82 4.61
CA GLN A 216 -21.51 -9.74 5.73
C GLN A 216 -21.16 -11.16 5.24
N GLY A 217 -20.27 -11.83 5.96
CA GLY A 217 -19.82 -13.19 5.65
C GLY A 217 -18.79 -13.25 4.52
N TYR A 218 -18.19 -12.11 4.18
CA TYR A 218 -17.13 -11.98 3.20
C TYR A 218 -15.91 -11.34 3.84
N LEU A 219 -14.73 -11.73 3.35
CA LEU A 219 -13.48 -11.02 3.60
C LEU A 219 -12.90 -10.56 2.27
N GLU A 220 -12.29 -9.38 2.28
CA GLU A 220 -11.53 -8.89 1.13
C GLU A 220 -10.18 -9.63 1.06
N GLU A 221 -9.88 -10.22 -0.10
CA GLU A 221 -8.58 -10.81 -0.39
C GLU A 221 -7.52 -9.73 -0.61
N SER A 222 -6.25 -10.12 -0.54
CA SER A 222 -5.14 -9.23 -0.90
C SER A 222 -5.31 -8.71 -2.33
N GLY A 223 -5.04 -7.42 -2.54
CA GLY A 223 -5.03 -6.83 -3.89
C GLY A 223 -3.82 -7.26 -4.74
N VAL A 224 -3.00 -8.19 -4.25
CA VAL A 224 -1.76 -8.66 -4.87
C VAL A 224 -2.06 -9.69 -5.96
N ASP A 225 -1.69 -9.38 -7.20
CA ASP A 225 -1.61 -10.38 -8.28
C ASP A 225 -0.22 -11.03 -8.30
N VAL A 226 -0.14 -12.24 -7.73
CA VAL A 226 1.10 -13.02 -7.61
C VAL A 226 1.78 -13.25 -8.95
N VAL A 227 1.02 -13.43 -10.04
CA VAL A 227 1.60 -13.69 -11.36
C VAL A 227 2.28 -12.44 -11.89
N SER A 228 1.65 -11.28 -11.74
CA SER A 228 2.26 -9.99 -12.10
C SER A 228 3.47 -9.70 -11.22
N GLU A 229 3.37 -9.88 -9.91
CA GLU A 229 4.47 -9.62 -8.98
C GLU A 229 5.69 -10.51 -9.26
N ILE A 230 5.51 -11.79 -9.61
CA ILE A 230 6.64 -12.67 -9.99
C ILE A 230 7.29 -12.19 -11.30
N ALA A 231 6.50 -11.75 -12.29
CA ALA A 231 7.04 -11.20 -13.52
C ALA A 231 7.86 -9.93 -13.26
N ASP A 232 7.32 -9.01 -12.44
CA ASP A 232 7.99 -7.79 -12.00
C ASP A 232 9.27 -8.11 -11.19
N LEU A 233 9.26 -9.16 -10.36
CA LEU A 233 10.42 -9.60 -9.59
C LEU A 233 11.55 -10.06 -10.51
N ILE A 234 11.23 -10.87 -11.52
CA ILE A 234 12.20 -11.35 -12.51
C ILE A 234 12.77 -10.16 -13.30
N GLU A 235 11.95 -9.19 -13.66
CA GLU A 235 12.40 -7.97 -14.33
C GLU A 235 13.37 -7.16 -13.45
N ALA A 236 13.01 -6.96 -12.17
CA ALA A 236 13.84 -6.23 -11.20
C ALA A 236 15.18 -6.93 -10.96
N GLN A 237 15.18 -8.27 -10.80
CA GLN A 237 16.39 -9.08 -10.66
C GLN A 237 17.30 -8.98 -11.89
N ARG A 238 16.73 -9.09 -13.10
CA ARG A 238 17.49 -8.89 -14.35
C ARG A 238 18.06 -7.47 -14.44
N GLY A 239 17.31 -6.45 -14.02
CA GLY A 239 17.79 -5.08 -13.93
C GLY A 239 18.99 -4.94 -13.00
N TYR A 240 18.94 -5.58 -11.82
CA TYR A 240 20.06 -5.64 -10.88
C TYR A 240 21.29 -6.34 -11.47
N GLU A 241 21.11 -7.51 -12.10
CA GLU A 241 22.17 -8.26 -12.78
C GLU A 241 22.81 -7.49 -13.94
N LEU A 242 22.02 -6.72 -14.71
CA LEU A 242 22.55 -5.90 -15.79
C LEU A 242 23.40 -4.74 -15.23
N ASN A 243 22.96 -4.09 -14.16
CA ASN A 243 23.73 -3.03 -13.52
C ASN A 243 25.03 -3.56 -12.88
N SER A 244 25.04 -4.78 -12.34
CA SER A 244 26.27 -5.38 -11.80
C SER A 244 27.28 -5.72 -12.91
N LYS A 245 26.81 -6.18 -14.09
CA LYS A 245 27.67 -6.37 -15.27
C LYS A 245 28.29 -5.05 -15.76
N VAL A 246 27.56 -3.95 -15.71
CA VAL A 246 28.11 -2.61 -16.03
C VAL A 246 29.21 -2.23 -15.06
N LEU A 247 29.06 -2.53 -13.77
CA LEU A 247 30.10 -2.29 -12.76
C LEU A 247 31.36 -3.11 -13.05
N SER A 248 31.20 -4.41 -13.33
CA SER A 248 32.32 -5.30 -13.69
C SER A 248 33.04 -4.84 -14.95
N ALA A 249 32.32 -4.43 -16.00
CA ALA A 249 32.93 -3.89 -17.21
C ALA A 249 33.72 -2.60 -16.95
N ALA A 250 33.20 -1.72 -16.09
CA ALA A 250 33.91 -0.50 -15.69
C ALA A 250 35.18 -0.82 -14.89
N ASP A 251 35.15 -1.81 -13.99
CA ASP A 251 36.30 -2.28 -13.23
C ASP A 251 37.36 -2.93 -14.13
N GLU A 252 36.95 -3.72 -15.13
CA GLU A 252 37.86 -4.28 -16.14
C GLU A 252 38.57 -3.19 -16.96
N MET A 253 37.83 -2.15 -17.37
CA MET A 253 38.41 -0.99 -18.06
C MET A 253 39.43 -0.27 -17.18
N TYR A 254 39.14 -0.11 -15.90
CA TYR A 254 40.08 0.47 -14.94
C TYR A 254 41.34 -0.37 -14.79
N ALA A 255 41.19 -1.69 -14.63
CA ALA A 255 42.30 -2.62 -14.51
C ALA A 255 43.16 -2.67 -15.80
N ALA A 256 42.55 -2.46 -16.97
CA ALA A 256 43.29 -2.32 -18.23
C ALA A 256 44.06 -0.99 -18.27
N ALA A 257 43.44 0.12 -17.87
CA ALA A 257 44.08 1.43 -17.85
C ALA A 257 45.28 1.50 -16.88
N THR A 258 45.19 0.86 -15.71
CA THR A 258 46.30 0.81 -14.74
C THR A 258 47.47 -0.06 -15.22
N ARG A 259 47.22 -1.09 -16.04
CA ARG A 259 48.26 -1.94 -16.64
C ARG A 259 49.06 -1.28 -17.78
N ILE A 260 48.58 -0.16 -18.31
CA ILE A 260 49.26 0.60 -19.37
C ILE A 260 50.34 1.53 -18.78
N ARG A 261 50.41 1.65 -17.45
CA ARG A 261 51.43 2.41 -16.71
C ARG A 261 52.55 1.51 -16.21
#